data_AF-A0A7X8DB81-F1
#
_entry.id   AF-A0A7X8DB81-F1
#
_cell.length_a   1.000
_cell.length_b   1.000
_cell.length_c   1.000
_cell.angle_alpha   90.00
_cell.angle_beta   90.00
_cell.angle_gamma   90.00
#
_symmetry.space_group_name_H-M   'P 1'
#
loop_
_entity.id
_entity.type
_entity.pdbx_description
1 polymer ?
#
loop_
_entity_poly.entity_id
_entity_poly.type
_entity_poly.pdbx_seq_one_letter_code
_entity_poly.pdbx_strand_id
1 'polypeptide(L)' 'MAKIAVVYWSGSGNTEAMAEEIAKACNGDLYQASDFNANL' A
#
# COMPACT_ATOMS: atom_id res chain seq x y z
N MET A 1 -3.64 6.77 12.42
CA MET A 1 -2.38 6.15 11.99
C MET A 1 -2.39 4.71 12.46
N ALA A 2 -2.46 3.79 11.51
CA ALA A 2 -2.21 2.39 11.81
C ALA A 2 -0.73 2.19 12.18
N LYS A 3 -0.44 1.09 12.88
CA LYS A 3 0.95 0.71 13.18
C LYS A 3 1.66 0.07 11.99
N ILE A 4 0.90 -0.31 10.96
CA ILE A 4 1.35 -1.07 9.81
C ILE A 4 1.00 -0.27 8.55
N ALA A 5 1.99 -0.07 7.69
CA ALA A 5 1.80 0.47 6.34
C ALA A 5 2.09 -0.63 5.33
N VAL A 6 1.17 -0.84 4.39
CA VAL A 6 1.34 -1.72 3.23
C VAL A 6 1.66 -0.83 2.05
N VAL A 7 2.89 -0.91 1.56
CA VAL A 7 3.34 -0.15 0.38
C VAL A 7 3.44 -1.10 -0.80
N TYR A 8 2.78 -0.78 -1.90
CA TYR A 8 2.75 -1.63 -3.09
C TYR A 8 3.08 -0.87 -4.37
N TRP A 9 3.46 -1.62 -5.39
CA TRP A 9 3.49 -1.17 -6.78
C TRP A 9 2.79 -2.20 -7.65
N SER A 10 2.00 -1.75 -8.63
CA SER A 10 1.23 -2.61 -9.51
C SER A 10 1.15 -2.00 -10.90
N GLY A 11 1.53 -2.78 -11.92
CA GLY A 11 1.36 -2.37 -13.32
C GLY A 11 0.01 -2.77 -13.93
N SER A 12 -0.58 -3.88 -13.48
CA SER A 12 -1.81 -4.47 -14.05
C SER A 12 -2.91 -4.74 -13.03
N GLY A 13 -2.78 -4.26 -11.78
CA GLY A 13 -3.81 -4.34 -10.73
C GLY A 13 -3.76 -5.57 -9.82
N ASN A 14 -3.10 -6.66 -10.21
CA ASN A 14 -3.10 -7.89 -9.39
C ASN A 14 -2.44 -7.70 -8.01
N THR A 15 -1.32 -7.00 -7.94
CA THR A 15 -0.62 -6.71 -6.68
C THR A 15 -1.41 -5.75 -5.80
N GLU A 16 -2.16 -4.84 -6.40
CA GLU A 16 -3.03 -3.88 -5.69
C GLU A 16 -4.16 -4.60 -4.97
N ALA A 17 -4.86 -5.51 -5.66
CA ALA A 17 -5.90 -6.33 -5.05
C ALA A 17 -5.36 -7.17 -3.87
N MET A 18 -4.17 -7.75 -4.00
CA MET A 18 -3.50 -8.43 -2.88
C MET A 18 -3.16 -7.47 -1.73
N ALA A 19 -2.62 -6.29 -2.04
CA ALA A 19 -2.22 -5.31 -1.03
C ALA A 19 -3.41 -4.76 -0.24
N GLU A 20 -4.56 -4.54 -0.89
CA GLU A 20 -5.81 -4.18 -0.22
C GLU A 20 -6.24 -5.22 0.81
N GLU A 21 -6.21 -6.52 0.45
CA GLU A 21 -6.62 -7.59 1.37
C GLU A 21 -5.64 -7.74 2.53
N ILE A 22 -4.33 -7.53 2.31
CA ILE A 22 -3.33 -7.50 3.38
C ILE A 22 -3.58 -6.32 4.32
N ALA A 23 -3.78 -5.11 3.78
CA ALA A 23 -4.05 -3.91 4.57
C ALA A 23 -5.31 -4.07 5.44
N LYS A 24 -6.38 -4.64 4.88
CA LYS A 24 -7.59 -5.00 5.64
C LYS A 24 -7.29 -6.02 6.74
N ALA A 25 -6.56 -7.09 6.43
CA ALA A 25 -6.26 -8.17 7.38
C ALA A 25 -5.38 -7.70 8.56
N CYS A 26 -4.45 -6.78 8.33
CA CYS A 26 -3.56 -6.23 9.36
C CYS A 26 -4.06 -4.91 9.96
N ASN A 27 -5.24 -4.44 9.55
CA ASN A 27 -5.80 -3.13 9.92
C ASN A 27 -4.79 -2.00 9.68
N GLY A 28 -4.06 -2.10 8.57
CA GLY A 28 -2.97 -1.23 8.15
C GLY A 28 -3.40 -0.17 7.13
N ASP A 29 -2.57 0.85 6.98
CA ASP A 29 -2.74 1.90 5.98
C ASP A 29 -2.12 1.43 4.64
N LEU A 30 -2.81 1.66 3.51
CA LEU A 30 -2.37 1.25 2.18
C LEU A 30 -1.82 2.46 1.40
N TYR A 31 -0.65 2.31 0.80
CA TYR A 31 0.01 3.34 -0.01
C TYR A 31 0.55 2.78 -1.32
N GLN A 32 0.39 3.53 -2.41
CA GLN A 32 1.11 3.25 -3.64
C GLN A 32 2.53 3.79 -3.52
N ALA A 33 3.52 3.08 -4.05
CA ALA A 33 4.92 3.53 -4.00
C ALA A 33 5.14 4.92 -4.64
N SER A 34 4.30 5.28 -5.63
CA SER A 34 4.30 6.59 -6.28
C SER A 34 3.74 7.72 -5.42
N ASP A 35 3.09 7.43 -4.29
CA ASP A 35 2.63 8.45 -3.34
C ASP A 35 3.81 9.09 -2.59
N PHE A 36 4.95 8.41 -2.55
CA PHE A 36 6.18 8.89 -1.92
C PHE A 36 7.03 9.66 -2.93
N ASN A 37 7.42 10.89 -2.58
CA ASN A 37 8.40 11.66 -3.34
C ASN A 37 9.63 11.98 -2.47
N ALA A 38 10.76 12.20 -3.13
CA ALA A 38 12.01 12.58 -2.46
C ALA A 38 12.16 14.10 -2.25
N ASN A 39 11.12 14.87 -2.60
CA ASN A 39 11.14 16.32 -2.45
C ASN A 39 10.65 16.66 -1.04
N LEU A 40 11.59 17.06 -0.17
CA LEU A 40 11.35 17.54 1.20
C LEU A 40 10.61 18.89 1.22
#